data_AF-A0A5K0XY88-F1
#
_entry.id   AF-A0A5K0XY88-F1
#
_cell.length_a   1.000
_cell.length_b   1.000
_cell.length_c   1.000
_cell.angle_alpha   90.00
_cell.angle_beta   90.00
_cell.angle_gamma   90.00
#
_symmetry.space_group_name_H-M   'P 1'
#
loop_
_entity.id
_entity.type
_entity.pdbx_description
1 polymer ?
#
loop_
_entity_poly.entity_id
_entity_poly.type
_entity_poly.pdbx_seq_one_letter_code
_entity_poly.pdbx_strand_id
1 'polypeptide(L)' 'VMASDGLWDVLGNDEVVPIIRDTVKEPTMCAKRLATEAVERGSKDNVTVIVIFLRPVSTAERIF' A
#
# COMPACT_ATOMS: atom_id res chain seq x y z
N VAL A 1 7.88 -2.73 -1.14
CA VAL A 1 6.85 -2.53 -0.09
C VAL A 1 7.38 -3.24 1.13
N MET A 2 7.29 -2.61 2.30
CA MET A 2 7.60 -3.26 3.58
C MET A 2 6.35 -3.18 4.43
N ALA A 3 6.00 -4.25 5.12
CA ALA A 3 4.84 -4.26 6.02
C ALA A 3 5.03 -5.30 7.13
N SER A 4 4.28 -5.16 8.21
CA SER A 4 4.17 -6.19 9.25
C SER A 4 3.43 -7.43 8.74
N ASP A 5 3.60 -8.53 9.47
CA ASP A 5 2.83 -9.79 9.33
C ASP A 5 1.32 -9.55 9.30
N GLY A 6 0.81 -8.62 10.10
CA GLY A 6 -0.60 -8.24 10.06
C GLY A 6 -1.14 -7.84 8.66
N LEU A 7 -0.29 -7.37 7.73
CA LEU A 7 -0.67 -7.21 6.32
C LEU A 7 -0.57 -8.53 5.56
N TRP A 8 0.57 -9.21 5.67
CA TRP A 8 0.89 -10.39 4.87
C TRP A 8 0.08 -11.64 5.23
N ASP A 9 -0.55 -11.66 6.39
CA ASP A 9 -1.49 -12.70 6.82
C ASP A 9 -2.78 -12.71 5.99
N VAL A 10 -3.14 -11.56 5.40
CA VAL A 10 -4.42 -11.35 4.68
C VAL A 10 -4.26 -10.90 3.24
N LEU A 11 -3.07 -10.44 2.84
CA LEU A 11 -2.74 -10.08 1.46
C LEU A 11 -1.51 -10.84 0.96
N GLY A 12 -1.62 -11.41 -0.24
CA GLY A 12 -0.48 -11.98 -0.96
C GLY A 12 0.38 -10.94 -1.68
N ASN A 13 1.64 -11.29 -1.96
CA ASN A 13 2.58 -10.46 -2.74
C ASN A 13 2.00 -10.03 -4.10
N ASP A 14 1.29 -10.95 -4.77
CA ASP A 14 0.70 -10.71 -6.09
C ASP A 14 -0.54 -9.79 -6.04
N GLU A 15 -1.15 -9.61 -4.86
CA GLU A 15 -2.29 -8.72 -4.66
C GLU A 15 -1.87 -7.30 -4.28
N VAL A 16 -0.74 -7.15 -3.59
CA VAL A 16 -0.22 -5.84 -3.18
C VAL A 16 0.17 -4.98 -4.39
N VAL A 17 0.74 -5.59 -5.44
CA VAL A 17 1.18 -4.89 -6.65
C VAL A 17 0.02 -4.22 -7.41
N PRO A 18 -1.10 -4.91 -7.75
CA PRO A 18 -2.22 -4.29 -8.42
C PRO A 18 -2.88 -3.19 -7.58
N ILE A 19 -2.99 -3.35 -6.25
CA ILE A 19 -3.54 -2.31 -5.36
C ILE A 19 -2.71 -1.02 -5.45
N ILE A 20 -1.37 -1.13 -5.40
CA ILE A 20 -0.47 0.03 -5.56
C ILE A 20 -0.56 0.63 -6.96
N ARG A 21 -0.79 -0.19 -7.99
CA ARG A 21 -0.89 0.28 -9.38
C ARG A 21 -2.17 1.07 -9.62
N ASP A 22 -3.27 0.62 -9.04
CA ASP A 22 -4.60 1.24 -9.12
C ASP A 22 -4.74 2.48 -8.23
N THR A 23 -3.96 2.54 -7.14
CA THR A 23 -3.91 3.71 -6.27
C THR A 23 -3.15 4.87 -6.93
N VAL A 24 -3.51 6.11 -6.54
CA VAL A 24 -2.77 7.35 -6.83
C VAL A 24 -1.27 7.12 -6.59
N LYS A 25 -0.41 7.67 -7.46
CA LYS A 25 1.05 7.54 -7.36
C LYS A 25 1.66 8.36 -6.22
N GLU A 26 1.01 8.35 -5.06
CA GLU A 26 1.48 8.93 -3.82
C GLU A 26 1.78 7.78 -2.83
N PRO A 27 3.02 7.67 -2.29
CA PRO A 27 3.39 6.56 -1.43
C PRO A 27 2.50 6.43 -0.19
N THR A 28 2.13 7.57 0.42
CA THR A 28 1.28 7.64 1.61
C THR A 28 -0.09 7.05 1.36
N MET A 29 -0.70 7.38 0.22
CA MET A 29 -2.01 6.87 -0.16
C MET A 29 -1.96 5.38 -0.45
N CYS A 30 -0.91 4.89 -1.13
CA CYS A 30 -0.71 3.46 -1.33
C CYS A 30 -0.56 2.71 -0.01
N ALA A 31 0.25 3.24 0.92
CA ALA A 31 0.45 2.63 2.24
C ALA A 31 -0.86 2.58 3.03
N LYS A 32 -1.62 3.68 3.04
CA LYS A 32 -2.92 3.76 3.70
C LYS A 32 -3.93 2.79 3.09
N ARG A 33 -3.98 2.70 1.76
CA ARG A 33 -4.88 1.78 1.05
C ARG A 33 -4.59 0.32 1.41
N LEU A 34 -3.32 -0.07 1.42
CA LEU A 34 -2.91 -1.42 1.82
C LEU A 34 -3.26 -1.72 3.28
N ALA A 35 -3.04 -0.76 4.17
CA ALA A 35 -3.41 -0.92 5.59
C ALA A 35 -4.92 -1.07 5.77
N THR A 36 -5.72 -0.25 5.08
CA THR A 36 -7.20 -0.37 5.10
C THR A 36 -7.66 -1.71 4.54
N GLU A 37 -7.11 -2.16 3.41
CA GLU A 37 -7.46 -3.44 2.80
C GLU A 37 -7.17 -4.61 3.75
N ALA A 38 -6.04 -4.59 4.47
CA ALA A 38 -5.73 -5.62 5.45
C ALA A 38 -6.72 -5.65 6.63
N VAL A 39 -7.12 -4.48 7.12
CA VAL A 39 -8.14 -4.36 8.19
C VAL A 39 -9.51 -4.84 7.69
N GLU A 40 -9.92 -4.46 6.48
CA GLU A 40 -11.19 -4.86 5.88
C GLU A 40 -11.27 -6.37 5.63
N ARG A 41 -10.14 -7.01 5.30
CA ARG A 41 -10.02 -8.47 5.17
C ARG A 41 -9.97 -9.21 6.51
N GLY A 42 -10.04 -8.49 7.62
CA GLY A 42 -10.17 -9.06 8.96
C GLY A 42 -8.84 -9.37 9.64
N SER A 43 -7.77 -8.65 9.29
CA SER A 43 -6.52 -8.73 10.06
C SER A 43 -6.78 -8.39 11.54
N LYS A 44 -6.32 -9.26 12.43
CA LYS A 44 -6.47 -9.13 13.88
C LYS A 44 -5.20 -8.61 14.57
N ASP A 45 -4.17 -8.32 13.78
CA ASP A 45 -2.87 -7.84 14.29
C ASP A 45 -2.67 -6.35 13.98
N ASN A 46 -1.58 -5.78 14.49
CA ASN A 46 -1.15 -4.44 14.17
C ASN A 46 -0.62 -4.37 12.74
N VAL A 47 -1.31 -3.59 11.90
CA VAL A 47 -0.94 -3.40 10.50
C VAL A 47 -0.09 -2.14 10.35
N THR A 48 1.18 -2.31 9.97
CA THR A 48 2.09 -1.22 9.62
C THR A 48 2.59 -1.42 8.20
N VAL A 49 2.54 -0.39 7.36
CA VAL A 49 2.91 -0.47 5.93
C VAL A 49 3.76 0.73 5.54
N ILE A 50 4.85 0.46 4.81
CA ILE A 50 5.74 1.46 4.23
C ILE A 50 5.87 1.20 2.72
N VAL A 51 5.54 2.22 1.93
CA VAL A 51 5.68 2.21 0.48
C VAL A 51 6.77 3.20 0.08
N ILE A 52 7.72 2.72 -0.73
CA ILE A 52 8.82 3.52 -1.28
C ILE A 52 8.83 3.29 -2.78
N PHE A 53 8.79 4.38 -3.55
CA PHE A 53 8.98 4.32 -4.99
C PHE A 53 10.47 4.48 -5.31
N LEU A 54 11.09 3.39 -5.81
CA LEU A 54 12.50 3.37 -6.17
C LEU A 54 12.81 4.14 -7.46
N ARG A 55 11.77 4.50 -8.21
CA ARG A 55 11.85 5.34 -9.41
C ARG A 55 10.83 6.47 -9.30
N PRO A 56 11.08 7.62 -9.94
CA PRO A 56 10.06 8.65 -10.07
C PRO A 56 8.82 8.03 -10.72
N VAL A 57 7.70 8.07 -10.02
CA VAL A 57 6.39 7.77 -10.60
C VAL A 57 5.74 9.09 -10.97
N SER A 58 5.53 9.26 -12.26
CA SER A 58 4.96 10.46 -12.86
C SER A 58 3.42 10.43 -12.75
N THR A 59 2.85 10.69 -11.56
CA THR A 59 1.44 11.13 -11.47
C THR A 59 1.15 11.90 -10.18
N ALA A 60 1.39 13.19 -10.22
CA ALA A 60 0.40 14.25 -10.00
C ALA A 60 1.11 15.50 -10.49
N GLU A 61 0.50 16.25 -11.41
CA GLU A 61 0.94 17.63 -11.65
C GLU A 61 1.06 18.30 -10.28
N ARG A 62 2.28 18.75 -9.95
CA ARG A 62 2.47 19.69 -8.85
C ARG A 62 1.75 20.95 -9.29
N ILE A 63 0.47 21.05 -8.96
CA ILE A 63 -0.26 22.31 -9.02
C ILE A 63 0.30 23.12 -7.84
N PHE A 64 1.30 23.94 -8.16
CA PHE A 64 1.74 25.05 -7.31
C PHE A 64 0.77 26.22 -7.46
#